data_AF-A0A132GUS9-F1
#
_entry.id   AF-A0A132GUS9-F1
#
_cell.length_a   1.000
_cell.length_b   1.000
_cell.length_c   1.000
_cell.angle_alpha   90.00
_cell.angle_beta   90.00
_cell.angle_gamma   90.00
#
_symmetry.space_group_name_H-M   'P 1'
#
loop_
_entity.id
_entity.type
_entity.pdbx_description
1 polymer ?
#
loop_
_entity_poly.entity_id
_entity_poly.type
_entity_poly.pdbx_seq_one_letter_code
_entity_poly.pdbx_strand_id
1 'polypeptide(L)'
;MAFLINRTAAARIECLHALAQLILEKFGTYRMPFNLKDVKFDRNAINIHQYCTLLNEDDLVGKYCRFKENPLDDAGCSITNGVLSDTTKSKEVSNTINAMHALGFVERVGRKVRITSFGIRFAKAKYGTADMQAIIKKAVLNYGPVVGVMYSLSNYNPGDTFNVSEINVGYPSPTEYVEYNGSMVELSAGSTQDSNTRTKSCILAWLTQGGYIKPVRFTPSNSPYPHIAYRDYINSEHRMEQVYEIVEFPNAEITDRPLNYDNLTKMNFCLRENGQSVVREATMFFETKIKNRRFAILFLLNLAFQNKTAVALSDIIDVLKEDKGKFVVSEEDLEETISSEIEIAFMAGIPYIRRYMNGKLYLQPTKGLNLDELEVGAPQDVINFLNQYSY
;
A
#
# COMPACT_ATOMS: atom_id res chain seq x y z
N MET A 1 12.18 2.80 2.34
CA MET A 1 11.17 3.72 2.88
C MET A 1 9.99 2.91 3.41
N ALA A 2 9.05 3.48 4.16
CA ALA A 2 7.86 2.72 4.54
C ALA A 2 7.18 2.17 3.27
N PHE A 3 6.94 0.87 3.24
CA PHE A 3 6.38 0.20 2.06
C PHE A 3 4.87 0.42 1.95
N LEU A 4 4.20 0.56 3.10
CA LEU A 4 2.83 1.04 3.15
C LEU A 4 2.80 2.56 2.97
N ILE A 5 1.86 3.00 2.14
CA ILE A 5 1.63 4.40 1.85
C ILE A 5 1.04 5.07 3.09
N ASN A 6 1.81 5.96 3.70
CA ASN A 6 1.51 6.47 5.03
C ASN A 6 1.70 7.99 5.16
N ARG A 7 1.61 8.72 4.05
CA ARG A 7 1.72 10.19 4.02
C ARG A 7 0.47 10.83 3.44
N THR A 8 0.05 11.92 4.07
CA THR A 8 -1.17 12.65 3.75
C THR A 8 -1.19 13.19 2.32
N ALA A 9 -0.04 13.59 1.77
CA ALA A 9 0.07 14.10 0.41
C ALA A 9 -0.33 13.06 -0.65
N ALA A 10 0.06 11.79 -0.47
CA ALA A 10 -0.30 10.70 -1.37
C ALA A 10 -1.79 10.32 -1.31
N ALA A 11 -2.49 10.70 -0.24
CA ALA A 11 -3.93 10.49 -0.10
C ALA A 11 -4.75 11.37 -1.06
N ARG A 12 -4.17 12.45 -1.60
CA ARG A 12 -4.87 13.45 -2.42
C ARG A 12 -4.69 13.14 -3.89
N ILE A 13 -5.71 12.53 -4.51
CA ILE A 13 -5.62 12.10 -5.91
C ILE A 13 -5.47 13.30 -6.86
N GLU A 14 -6.01 14.46 -6.50
CA GLU A 14 -5.79 15.72 -7.24
C GLU A 14 -4.30 16.08 -7.34
N CYS A 15 -3.54 15.92 -6.25
CA CYS A 15 -2.09 16.12 -6.28
C CYS A 15 -1.39 15.07 -7.15
N LEU A 16 -1.82 13.81 -7.08
CA LEU A 16 -1.28 12.74 -7.92
C LEU A 16 -1.59 12.96 -9.41
N HIS A 17 -2.74 13.55 -9.71
CA HIS A 17 -3.16 13.92 -11.05
C HIS A 17 -2.25 14.99 -11.64
N ALA A 18 -2.00 16.07 -10.90
CA ALA A 18 -1.03 17.10 -11.29
C ALA A 18 0.38 16.52 -11.51
N LEU A 19 0.79 15.56 -10.67
CA LEU A 19 2.06 14.88 -10.84
C LEU A 19 2.11 13.99 -12.10
N ALA A 20 1.02 13.28 -12.39
CA ALA A 20 0.91 12.46 -13.60
C ALA A 20 1.00 13.34 -14.87
N GLN A 21 0.39 14.52 -14.85
CA GLN A 21 0.51 15.51 -15.92
C GLN A 21 1.95 16.00 -16.11
N LEU A 22 2.63 16.35 -15.01
CA LEU A 22 4.04 16.73 -15.04
C LEU A 22 4.93 15.60 -15.60
N ILE A 23 4.72 14.36 -15.15
CA ILE A 23 5.48 13.20 -15.62
C ILE A 23 5.25 12.97 -17.12
N LEU A 24 4.00 13.04 -17.57
CA LEU A 24 3.64 12.86 -18.97
C LEU A 24 4.27 13.95 -19.85
N GLU A 25 4.28 15.21 -19.40
CA GLU A 25 4.91 16.31 -20.14
C GLU A 25 6.43 16.13 -20.20
N LYS A 26 7.08 15.87 -19.06
CA LYS A 26 8.54 15.79 -18.97
C LYS A 26 9.14 14.60 -19.70
N PHE A 27 8.50 13.42 -19.56
CA PHE A 27 9.09 12.15 -19.98
C PHE A 27 8.32 11.50 -21.14
N GLY A 28 7.21 12.09 -21.57
CA GLY A 28 6.41 11.58 -22.66
C GLY A 28 5.69 10.27 -22.31
N THR A 29 5.60 9.38 -23.30
CA THR A 29 4.83 8.13 -23.19
C THR A 29 5.63 7.00 -22.52
N TYR A 30 5.01 5.82 -22.40
CA TYR A 30 5.51 4.60 -21.72
C TYR A 30 6.93 4.11 -22.10
N ARG A 31 7.61 4.72 -23.06
CA ARG A 31 8.92 4.29 -23.57
C ARG A 31 10.13 4.89 -22.83
N MET A 32 9.97 5.90 -21.99
CA MET A 32 11.10 6.59 -21.36
C MET A 32 11.09 6.47 -19.83
N PRO A 33 11.87 5.53 -19.25
CA PRO A 33 12.01 5.43 -17.81
C PRO A 33 12.82 6.60 -17.21
N PHE A 34 12.37 7.14 -16.09
CA PHE A 34 12.98 8.24 -15.35
C PHE A 34 13.39 7.82 -13.93
N ASN A 35 14.25 8.60 -13.28
CA ASN A 35 14.61 8.41 -11.87
C ASN A 35 13.73 9.29 -10.98
N LEU A 36 13.55 8.90 -9.71
CA LEU A 36 12.78 9.69 -8.75
C LEU A 36 13.28 11.14 -8.59
N LYS A 37 14.60 11.34 -8.70
CA LYS A 37 15.21 12.67 -8.61
C LYS A 37 14.80 13.59 -9.77
N ASP A 38 14.43 13.03 -10.91
CA ASP A 38 14.09 13.79 -12.13
C ASP A 38 12.69 14.43 -12.01
N VAL A 39 11.89 13.97 -11.04
CA VAL A 39 10.57 14.50 -10.68
C VAL A 39 10.64 15.63 -9.65
N LYS A 40 11.81 15.85 -9.03
CA LYS A 40 12.00 16.93 -8.07
C LYS A 40 11.75 18.29 -8.70
N PHE A 41 11.35 19.25 -7.87
CA PHE A 41 11.11 20.62 -8.28
C PHE A 41 12.40 21.30 -8.69
N ASP A 42 12.37 21.88 -9.89
CA ASP A 42 13.38 22.79 -10.42
C ASP A 42 12.63 24.02 -10.97
N ARG A 43 12.92 25.18 -10.39
CA ARG A 43 12.29 26.46 -10.75
C ARG A 43 12.55 26.84 -12.20
N ASN A 44 13.68 26.41 -12.77
CA ASN A 44 14.12 26.75 -14.12
C ASN A 44 13.61 25.76 -15.18
N ALA A 45 12.85 24.73 -14.78
CA ALA A 45 12.29 23.73 -15.68
C ALA A 45 10.77 23.67 -15.55
N ILE A 46 10.12 22.92 -16.45
CA ILE A 46 8.73 22.47 -16.27
C ILE A 46 8.62 21.82 -14.89
N ASN A 47 7.59 22.18 -14.11
CA ASN A 47 7.49 21.76 -12.72
C ASN A 47 6.03 21.73 -12.25
N ILE A 48 5.83 21.28 -11.00
CA ILE A 48 4.51 21.00 -10.46
C ILE A 48 3.61 22.24 -10.31
N HIS A 49 4.17 23.45 -10.29
CA HIS A 49 3.41 24.71 -10.16
C HIS A 49 2.53 25.03 -11.37
N GLN A 50 2.81 24.40 -12.51
CA GLN A 50 2.02 24.53 -13.74
C GLN A 50 0.76 23.65 -13.74
N TYR A 51 0.72 22.62 -12.89
CA TYR A 51 -0.33 21.59 -12.91
C TYR A 51 -1.14 21.52 -11.62
N CYS A 52 -0.52 21.78 -10.46
CA CYS A 52 -1.18 21.64 -9.17
C CYS A 52 -2.07 22.83 -8.84
N THR A 53 -3.39 22.62 -8.92
CA THR A 53 -4.47 23.57 -8.60
C THR A 53 -4.67 23.79 -7.10
N LEU A 54 -3.96 23.04 -6.25
CA LEU A 54 -4.07 23.13 -4.79
C LEU A 54 -2.96 23.98 -4.15
N LEU A 55 -2.09 24.58 -4.96
CA LEU A 55 -1.10 25.52 -4.46
C LEU A 55 -1.77 26.87 -4.19
N ASN A 56 -1.50 27.42 -3.01
CA ASN A 56 -1.80 28.79 -2.69
C ASN A 56 -0.78 29.71 -3.38
N GLU A 57 -1.14 30.96 -3.57
CA GLU A 57 -0.26 32.00 -4.11
C GLU A 57 -0.21 33.16 -3.11
N ASP A 58 1.01 33.65 -2.84
CA ASP A 58 1.29 34.76 -1.94
C ASP A 58 2.35 35.66 -2.57
N ASP A 59 2.22 36.97 -2.40
CA ASP A 59 3.09 37.96 -3.06
C ASP A 59 4.57 37.87 -2.60
N LEU A 60 4.83 37.37 -1.40
CA LEU A 60 6.18 37.28 -0.83
C LEU A 60 6.83 35.91 -1.12
N VAL A 61 6.04 34.85 -1.11
CA VAL A 61 6.54 33.46 -1.17
C VAL A 61 6.32 32.82 -2.55
N GLY A 62 5.44 33.39 -3.38
CA GLY A 62 4.99 32.80 -4.63
C GLY A 62 4.02 31.65 -4.39
N LYS A 63 4.07 30.62 -5.26
CA LYS A 63 3.20 29.45 -5.13
C LYS A 63 3.72 28.48 -4.07
N TYR A 64 2.88 28.11 -3.11
CA TYR A 64 3.23 27.19 -2.04
C TYR A 64 2.10 26.22 -1.67
N CYS A 65 2.48 25.10 -1.07
CA CYS A 65 1.60 24.04 -0.64
C CYS A 65 1.28 24.26 0.82
N ARG A 66 0.00 24.50 1.14
CA ARG A 66 -0.48 24.65 2.52
C ARG A 66 -0.21 23.45 3.44
N PHE A 67 0.18 22.30 2.87
CA PHE A 67 0.47 21.08 3.61
C PHE A 67 1.96 20.89 3.91
N LYS A 68 2.80 21.87 3.57
CA LYS A 68 4.23 21.83 3.84
C LYS A 68 4.52 22.48 5.18
N GLU A 69 5.34 21.84 6.01
CA GLU A 69 5.73 22.39 7.33
C GLU A 69 6.46 23.74 7.19
N ASN A 70 7.26 23.90 6.13
CA ASN A 70 7.90 25.17 5.80
C ASN A 70 7.40 25.69 4.44
N PRO A 71 6.52 26.71 4.40
CA PRO A 71 6.01 27.28 3.16
C PRO A 71 7.08 28.05 2.37
N LEU A 72 8.18 28.45 3.01
CA LEU A 72 9.30 29.19 2.38
C LEU A 72 10.29 28.28 1.63
N ASP A 73 10.08 26.98 1.64
CA ASP A 73 10.90 26.07 0.83
C ASP A 73 10.66 26.33 -0.66
N ASP A 74 11.74 26.53 -1.41
CA ASP A 74 11.76 26.88 -2.83
C ASP A 74 10.88 25.96 -3.71
N ALA A 75 10.70 24.70 -3.33
CA ALA A 75 9.85 23.78 -4.08
C ALA A 75 8.38 24.16 -4.07
N GLY A 76 7.92 24.83 -3.00
CA GLY A 76 6.53 25.16 -2.77
C GLY A 76 5.58 23.95 -2.77
N CYS A 77 6.06 22.71 -2.83
CA CYS A 77 5.20 21.53 -3.00
C CYS A 77 5.78 20.28 -2.32
N SER A 78 4.95 19.61 -1.51
CA SER A 78 5.34 18.43 -0.72
C SER A 78 5.44 17.13 -1.53
N ILE A 79 4.87 17.06 -2.74
CA ILE A 79 4.95 15.84 -3.56
C ILE A 79 6.21 15.75 -4.41
N THR A 80 6.87 16.88 -4.69
CA THR A 80 8.08 16.93 -5.53
C THR A 80 9.35 17.30 -4.75
N ASN A 81 9.26 18.15 -3.72
CA ASN A 81 10.40 18.72 -2.98
C ASN A 81 11.48 19.37 -3.84
N GLY A 82 12.35 20.18 -3.22
CA GLY A 82 13.33 20.99 -3.94
C GLY A 82 14.57 20.17 -4.28
N VAL A 83 15.18 20.42 -5.44
CA VAL A 83 16.50 19.85 -5.76
C VAL A 83 17.58 20.39 -4.82
N LEU A 84 17.52 21.67 -4.45
CA LEU A 84 18.53 22.37 -3.65
C LEU A 84 18.30 22.26 -2.12
N SER A 85 17.04 22.29 -1.67
CA SER A 85 16.70 22.26 -0.24
C SER A 85 16.77 20.86 0.38
N ASP A 86 16.66 19.80 -0.43
CA ASP A 86 16.61 18.43 0.08
C ASP A 86 17.34 17.44 -0.85
N THR A 87 18.66 17.56 -0.91
CA THR A 87 19.54 16.70 -1.72
C THR A 87 19.56 15.24 -1.24
N THR A 88 19.16 14.97 0.02
CA THR A 88 19.36 13.66 0.66
C THR A 88 18.09 12.96 1.18
N LYS A 89 16.93 13.62 1.35
CA LYS A 89 15.68 13.00 1.87
C LYS A 89 14.53 13.04 0.87
N SER A 90 14.65 12.26 -0.22
CA SER A 90 13.57 11.99 -1.19
C SER A 90 12.40 11.14 -0.65
N LYS A 91 12.12 11.18 0.67
CA LYS A 91 11.11 10.31 1.33
C LYS A 91 9.70 10.60 0.82
N GLU A 92 9.32 11.87 0.67
CA GLU A 92 7.99 12.25 0.20
C GLU A 92 7.81 11.95 -1.29
N VAL A 93 8.80 12.28 -2.11
CA VAL A 93 8.81 11.93 -3.55
C VAL A 93 8.68 10.42 -3.74
N SER A 94 9.44 9.63 -2.98
CA SER A 94 9.33 8.17 -3.08
C SER A 94 7.99 7.64 -2.58
N ASN A 95 7.44 8.18 -1.48
CA ASN A 95 6.11 7.75 -1.02
C ASN A 95 5.04 8.09 -2.06
N THR A 96 5.14 9.27 -2.68
CA THR A 96 4.21 9.70 -3.74
C THR A 96 4.31 8.82 -4.98
N ILE A 97 5.52 8.50 -5.44
CA ILE A 97 5.69 7.59 -6.58
C ILE A 97 5.26 6.15 -6.23
N ASN A 98 5.48 5.70 -4.99
CA ASN A 98 4.94 4.42 -4.52
C ASN A 98 3.41 4.43 -4.51
N ALA A 99 2.78 5.57 -4.20
CA ALA A 99 1.34 5.72 -4.30
C ALA A 99 0.83 5.68 -5.75
N MET A 100 1.51 6.37 -6.67
CA MET A 100 1.22 6.24 -8.10
C MET A 100 1.38 4.80 -8.59
N HIS A 101 2.37 4.07 -8.07
CA HIS A 101 2.60 2.66 -8.39
C HIS A 101 1.47 1.76 -7.89
N ALA A 102 1.09 1.92 -6.62
CA ALA A 102 -0.01 1.19 -6.00
C ALA A 102 -1.34 1.40 -6.72
N LEU A 103 -1.60 2.63 -7.19
CA LEU A 103 -2.78 2.97 -7.98
C LEU A 103 -2.69 2.51 -9.45
N GLY A 104 -1.52 2.00 -9.89
CA GLY A 104 -1.29 1.49 -11.24
C GLY A 104 -0.98 2.56 -12.30
N PHE A 105 -0.70 3.80 -11.90
CA PHE A 105 -0.38 4.90 -12.81
C PHE A 105 1.08 4.90 -13.30
N VAL A 106 1.98 4.32 -12.51
CA VAL A 106 3.37 4.11 -12.88
C VAL A 106 3.79 2.69 -12.55
N GLU A 107 4.85 2.21 -13.18
CA GLU A 107 5.46 0.91 -12.88
C GLU A 107 6.97 1.06 -12.69
N ARG A 108 7.57 0.12 -11.93
CA ARG A 108 9.01 0.07 -11.69
C ARG A 108 9.69 -0.71 -12.81
N VAL A 109 10.78 -0.16 -13.34
CA VAL A 109 11.67 -0.86 -14.28
C VAL A 109 13.07 -0.84 -13.68
N GLY A 110 13.36 -1.86 -12.87
CA GLY A 110 14.52 -1.86 -11.97
C GLY A 110 14.47 -0.66 -11.02
N ARG A 111 15.54 0.16 -11.02
CA ARG A 111 15.62 1.38 -10.20
C ARG A 111 14.89 2.59 -10.79
N LYS A 112 14.39 2.49 -12.03
CA LYS A 112 13.69 3.55 -12.74
C LYS A 112 12.17 3.36 -12.65
N VAL A 113 11.44 4.36 -13.12
CA VAL A 113 9.98 4.41 -13.13
C VAL A 113 9.51 4.81 -14.53
N ARG A 114 8.39 4.27 -14.99
CA ARG A 114 7.73 4.76 -16.21
C ARG A 114 6.23 4.90 -15.99
N ILE A 115 5.59 5.81 -16.73
CA ILE A 115 4.14 5.99 -16.71
C ILE A 115 3.47 4.83 -17.48
N THR A 116 2.40 4.26 -16.92
CA THR A 116 1.63 3.20 -17.57
C THR A 116 0.62 3.78 -18.56
N SER A 117 0.01 2.93 -19.40
CA SER A 117 -1.13 3.35 -20.24
C SER A 117 -2.29 3.90 -19.40
N PHE A 118 -2.53 3.29 -18.23
CA PHE A 118 -3.54 3.74 -17.29
C PHE A 118 -3.18 5.09 -16.66
N GLY A 119 -1.92 5.31 -16.32
CA GLY A 119 -1.40 6.61 -15.86
C GLY A 119 -1.49 7.71 -16.92
N ILE A 120 -1.26 7.38 -18.19
CA ILE A 120 -1.44 8.34 -19.30
C ILE A 120 -2.91 8.76 -19.42
N ARG A 121 -3.85 7.80 -19.33
CA ARG A 121 -5.29 8.12 -19.32
C ARG A 121 -5.63 9.01 -18.13
N PHE A 122 -5.13 8.68 -16.94
CA PHE A 122 -5.30 9.49 -15.74
C PHE A 122 -4.79 10.93 -15.93
N ALA A 123 -3.56 11.11 -16.43
CA ALA A 123 -2.97 12.43 -16.67
C ALA A 123 -3.75 13.28 -17.69
N LYS A 124 -4.35 12.65 -18.70
CA LYS A 124 -5.12 13.34 -19.75
C LYS A 124 -6.57 13.61 -19.38
N ALA A 125 -7.11 12.91 -18.39
CA ALA A 125 -8.49 13.05 -17.98
C ALA A 125 -8.73 14.42 -17.33
N LYS A 126 -9.85 15.06 -17.66
CA LYS A 126 -10.23 16.30 -16.98
C LYS A 126 -10.70 15.97 -15.56
N TYR A 127 -10.07 16.59 -14.56
CA TYR A 127 -10.46 16.42 -13.16
C TYR A 127 -11.90 16.91 -12.94
N GLY A 128 -12.68 16.21 -12.11
CA GLY A 128 -14.10 16.54 -11.89
C GLY A 128 -15.07 16.03 -12.96
N THR A 129 -14.70 14.98 -13.69
CA THR A 129 -15.55 14.35 -14.71
C THR A 129 -15.90 12.90 -14.37
N ALA A 130 -16.89 12.34 -15.07
CA ALA A 130 -17.24 10.93 -14.96
C ALA A 130 -16.07 10.01 -15.35
N ASP A 131 -15.28 10.37 -16.37
CA ASP A 131 -14.09 9.61 -16.77
C ASP A 131 -13.05 9.58 -15.64
N MET A 132 -12.78 10.73 -15.00
CA MET A 132 -11.94 10.80 -13.82
C MET A 132 -12.47 9.91 -12.68
N GLN A 133 -13.77 9.96 -12.38
CA GLN A 133 -14.36 9.10 -11.34
C GLN A 133 -14.16 7.61 -11.66
N ALA A 134 -14.36 7.20 -12.91
CA ALA A 134 -14.16 5.81 -13.33
C ALA A 134 -12.69 5.37 -13.18
N ILE A 135 -11.75 6.24 -13.53
CA ILE A 135 -10.32 6.00 -13.34
C ILE A 135 -9.99 5.85 -11.86
N ILE A 136 -10.45 6.77 -11.01
CA ILE A 136 -10.22 6.73 -9.57
C ILE A 136 -10.77 5.46 -8.95
N LYS A 137 -12.04 5.13 -9.27
CA LYS A 137 -12.74 3.95 -8.76
C LYS A 137 -11.98 2.66 -9.08
N LYS A 138 -11.46 2.52 -10.31
CA LYS A 138 -10.58 1.41 -10.68
C LYS A 138 -9.24 1.46 -9.94
N ALA A 139 -8.58 2.62 -9.93
CA ALA A 139 -7.23 2.79 -9.41
C ALA A 139 -7.09 2.41 -7.94
N VAL A 140 -8.05 2.78 -7.09
CA VAL A 140 -7.98 2.49 -5.65
C VAL A 140 -8.04 1.00 -5.35
N LEU A 141 -8.75 0.21 -6.17
CA LEU A 141 -8.87 -1.23 -6.02
C LEU A 141 -7.63 -2.00 -6.50
N ASN A 142 -6.71 -1.36 -7.21
CA ASN A 142 -5.47 -2.01 -7.61
C ASN A 142 -4.62 -2.36 -6.38
N TYR A 143 -4.68 -1.56 -5.31
CA TYR A 143 -3.80 -1.68 -4.17
C TYR A 143 -4.29 -2.71 -3.15
N GLY A 144 -3.47 -3.73 -2.87
CA GLY A 144 -3.82 -4.84 -1.96
C GLY A 144 -4.43 -4.43 -0.61
N PRO A 145 -3.82 -3.51 0.15
CA PRO A 145 -4.38 -3.05 1.42
C PRO A 145 -5.77 -2.40 1.31
N VAL A 146 -6.11 -1.74 0.20
CA VAL A 146 -7.47 -1.21 0.00
C VAL A 146 -8.47 -2.36 -0.15
N VAL A 147 -8.09 -3.40 -0.89
CA VAL A 147 -8.90 -4.61 -1.06
C VAL A 147 -9.10 -5.32 0.28
N GLY A 148 -8.05 -5.46 1.08
CA GLY A 148 -8.14 -6.02 2.43
C GLY A 148 -9.08 -5.24 3.34
N VAL A 149 -9.00 -3.90 3.33
CA VAL A 149 -9.93 -3.05 4.10
C VAL A 149 -11.37 -3.23 3.64
N MET A 150 -11.63 -3.19 2.33
CA MET A 150 -13.00 -3.39 1.83
C MET A 150 -13.55 -4.77 2.18
N TYR A 151 -12.71 -5.80 2.22
CA TYR A 151 -13.12 -7.11 2.66
C TYR A 151 -13.37 -7.18 4.18
N SER A 152 -12.55 -6.51 5.01
CA SER A 152 -12.84 -6.45 6.45
C SER A 152 -14.21 -5.83 6.76
N LEU A 153 -14.72 -5.02 5.83
CA LEU A 153 -16.05 -4.42 5.90
C LEU A 153 -17.15 -5.26 5.23
N SER A 154 -16.87 -6.42 4.65
CA SER A 154 -17.85 -7.18 3.84
C SER A 154 -19.03 -7.75 4.62
N ASN A 155 -18.96 -7.74 5.96
CA ASN A 155 -20.08 -8.14 6.82
C ASN A 155 -21.14 -7.05 6.99
N TYR A 156 -20.86 -5.84 6.53
CA TYR A 156 -21.79 -4.73 6.50
C TYR A 156 -22.55 -4.68 5.17
N ASN A 157 -23.68 -3.96 5.16
CA ASN A 157 -24.44 -3.64 3.97
C ASN A 157 -24.22 -2.18 3.53
N PRO A 158 -24.45 -1.84 2.26
CA PRO A 158 -24.58 -0.45 1.85
C PRO A 158 -25.60 0.31 2.72
N GLY A 159 -25.21 1.49 3.21
CA GLY A 159 -25.96 2.29 4.19
C GLY A 159 -25.54 2.05 5.64
N ASP A 160 -24.85 0.95 5.95
CA ASP A 160 -24.31 0.73 7.29
C ASP A 160 -23.12 1.64 7.57
N THR A 161 -22.89 1.89 8.87
CA THR A 161 -21.77 2.71 9.33
C THR A 161 -20.76 1.89 10.12
N PHE A 162 -19.50 2.29 10.06
CA PHE A 162 -18.41 1.66 10.81
C PHE A 162 -17.50 2.72 11.44
N ASN A 163 -16.84 2.35 12.54
CA ASN A 163 -15.82 3.18 13.14
C ASN A 163 -14.43 2.88 12.56
N VAL A 164 -13.61 3.92 12.36
CA VAL A 164 -12.21 3.82 11.93
C VAL A 164 -11.37 2.90 12.85
N SER A 165 -11.73 2.78 14.13
CA SER A 165 -11.05 1.88 15.08
C SER A 165 -11.19 0.39 14.73
N GLU A 166 -12.23 0.01 14.00
CA GLU A 166 -12.51 -1.38 13.61
C GLU A 166 -11.61 -1.87 12.46
N ILE A 167 -11.02 -0.94 11.71
CA ILE A 167 -10.13 -1.26 10.60
C ILE A 167 -8.72 -1.48 11.14
N ASN A 168 -8.08 -2.58 10.74
CA ASN A 168 -6.65 -2.76 10.96
C ASN A 168 -5.90 -2.78 9.62
N VAL A 169 -4.90 -1.91 9.47
CA VAL A 169 -4.03 -1.88 8.29
C VAL A 169 -2.58 -1.97 8.75
N GLY A 170 -2.01 -3.17 8.74
CA GLY A 170 -0.65 -3.36 9.17
C GLY A 170 -0.13 -4.76 8.88
N TYR A 171 1.20 -4.89 8.83
CA TYR A 171 1.85 -6.18 8.80
C TYR A 171 1.52 -6.95 10.08
N PRO A 172 1.24 -8.26 10.00
CA PRO A 172 1.04 -9.08 11.18
C PRO A 172 2.32 -9.06 12.03
N SER A 173 2.11 -9.07 13.35
CA SER A 173 3.14 -9.04 14.39
C SER A 173 3.02 -10.33 15.21
N PRO A 174 3.42 -11.50 14.67
CA PRO A 174 3.50 -12.71 15.48
C PRO A 174 4.52 -12.51 16.61
N THR A 175 4.23 -13.10 17.77
CA THR A 175 5.18 -13.18 18.88
C THR A 175 6.12 -14.35 18.60
N GLU A 176 7.31 -14.08 18.07
CA GLU A 176 8.31 -15.10 17.74
C GLU A 176 9.63 -14.74 18.43
N TYR A 177 10.09 -15.59 19.35
CA TYR A 177 11.31 -15.38 20.13
C TYR A 177 12.47 -16.20 19.56
N VAL A 178 13.66 -15.61 19.54
CA VAL A 178 14.89 -16.28 19.09
C VAL A 178 16.03 -16.02 20.06
N GLU A 179 16.92 -17.00 20.20
CA GLU A 179 18.22 -16.76 20.83
C GLU A 179 19.15 -16.08 19.81
N TYR A 180 19.62 -14.88 20.16
CA TYR A 180 20.57 -14.13 19.34
C TYR A 180 21.62 -13.48 20.25
N ASN A 181 22.89 -13.77 20.01
CA ASN A 181 24.03 -13.32 20.83
C ASN A 181 23.84 -13.59 22.34
N GLY A 182 23.31 -14.77 22.70
CA GLY A 182 23.11 -15.21 24.09
C GLY A 182 21.95 -14.51 24.82
N SER A 183 21.06 -13.83 24.10
CA SER A 183 19.84 -13.21 24.64
C SER A 183 18.61 -13.73 23.90
N MET A 184 17.50 -13.93 24.62
CA MET A 184 16.20 -14.17 24.00
C MET A 184 15.61 -12.86 23.53
N VAL A 185 15.24 -12.79 22.25
CA VAL A 185 14.84 -11.56 21.57
C VAL A 185 13.55 -11.80 20.79
N GLU A 186 12.57 -10.92 20.97
CA GLU A 186 11.34 -10.94 20.16
C GLU A 186 11.60 -10.32 18.79
N LEU A 187 11.23 -11.02 17.73
CA LEU A 187 11.36 -10.50 16.37
C LEU A 187 10.32 -9.42 16.09
N SER A 188 10.77 -8.33 15.47
CA SER A 188 9.89 -7.18 15.21
C SER A 188 9.69 -7.01 13.71
N ALA A 189 8.88 -7.87 13.08
CA ALA A 189 8.60 -7.82 11.63
C ALA A 189 7.24 -7.17 11.26
N GLY A 190 6.38 -6.94 12.25
CA GLY A 190 5.03 -6.39 12.06
C GLY A 190 4.88 -4.90 12.33
N SER A 191 3.71 -4.33 11.99
CA SER A 191 3.44 -2.89 12.02
C SER A 191 3.31 -2.32 13.44
N THR A 192 3.65 -1.05 13.60
CA THR A 192 3.36 -0.27 14.82
C THR A 192 2.04 0.49 14.68
N GLN A 193 1.44 0.87 15.81
CA GLN A 193 0.16 1.60 15.84
C GLN A 193 0.17 2.91 15.03
N ASP A 194 1.24 3.70 15.08
CA ASP A 194 1.38 4.95 14.29
C ASP A 194 1.37 4.67 12.77
N SER A 195 2.07 3.62 12.33
CA SER A 195 2.13 3.24 10.92
C SER A 195 0.77 2.80 10.37
N ASN A 196 -0.03 2.13 11.21
CA ASN A 196 -1.40 1.73 10.91
C ASN A 196 -2.29 2.96 10.74
N THR A 197 -2.30 3.88 11.73
CA THR A 197 -3.12 5.10 11.69
C THR A 197 -2.90 5.93 10.42
N ARG A 198 -1.63 6.12 10.03
CA ARG A 198 -1.28 6.89 8.83
C ARG A 198 -1.70 6.21 7.53
N THR A 199 -1.49 4.89 7.43
CA THR A 199 -1.87 4.12 6.24
C THR A 199 -3.39 4.08 6.10
N LYS A 200 -4.09 3.82 7.21
CA LYS A 200 -5.55 3.82 7.30
C LYS A 200 -6.16 5.15 6.84
N SER A 201 -5.62 6.28 7.29
CA SER A 201 -6.09 7.61 6.85
C SER A 201 -5.96 7.81 5.34
N CYS A 202 -4.89 7.28 4.73
CA CYS A 202 -4.69 7.35 3.27
C CYS A 202 -5.72 6.49 2.53
N ILE A 203 -5.92 5.25 2.98
CA ILE A 203 -6.87 4.31 2.36
C ILE A 203 -8.30 4.84 2.46
N LEU A 204 -8.72 5.36 3.61
CA LEU A 204 -10.06 5.93 3.78
C LEU A 204 -10.29 7.11 2.85
N ALA A 205 -9.30 8.00 2.71
CA ALA A 205 -9.39 9.12 1.76
C ALA A 205 -9.51 8.64 0.30
N TRP A 206 -8.80 7.58 -0.07
CA TRP A 206 -8.93 6.96 -1.39
C TRP A 206 -10.29 6.31 -1.61
N LEU A 207 -10.79 5.55 -0.64
CA LEU A 207 -12.11 4.94 -0.70
C LEU A 207 -13.22 5.99 -0.81
N THR A 208 -13.09 7.13 -0.10
CA THR A 208 -14.01 8.27 -0.25
C THR A 208 -13.95 8.89 -1.63
N GLN A 209 -12.77 9.13 -2.20
CA GLN A 209 -12.62 9.64 -3.57
C GLN A 209 -13.15 8.63 -4.61
N GLY A 210 -12.99 7.33 -4.35
CA GLY A 210 -13.53 6.23 -5.17
C GLY A 210 -15.04 6.07 -5.10
N GLY A 211 -15.69 6.63 -4.07
CA GLY A 211 -17.14 6.53 -3.85
C GLY A 211 -17.59 5.27 -3.11
N TYR A 212 -16.66 4.52 -2.50
CA TYR A 212 -16.98 3.29 -1.76
C TYR A 212 -17.50 3.54 -0.36
N ILE A 213 -17.04 4.63 0.27
CA ILE A 213 -17.43 5.05 1.61
C ILE A 213 -17.62 6.56 1.62
N LYS A 214 -18.37 7.08 2.59
CA LYS A 214 -18.48 8.52 2.83
C LYS A 214 -18.36 8.89 4.30
N PRO A 215 -17.70 10.01 4.65
CA PRO A 215 -17.69 10.55 6.01
C PRO A 215 -19.10 10.97 6.43
N VAL A 216 -19.55 10.54 7.62
CA VAL A 216 -20.93 10.77 8.07
C VAL A 216 -21.17 12.23 8.51
N ARG A 217 -20.17 12.88 9.11
CA ARG A 217 -20.32 14.23 9.69
C ARG A 217 -19.91 15.36 8.73
N PHE A 218 -19.52 15.03 7.51
CA PHE A 218 -19.12 16.01 6.52
C PHE A 218 -20.24 16.25 5.52
N THR A 219 -20.61 17.52 5.31
CA THR A 219 -21.60 17.90 4.30
C THR A 219 -20.91 18.03 2.93
N PRO A 220 -21.21 17.15 1.95
CA PRO A 220 -20.60 17.23 0.63
C PRO A 220 -21.12 18.42 -0.17
N SER A 221 -20.34 18.86 -1.16
CA SER A 221 -20.84 19.78 -2.19
C SER A 221 -21.80 19.08 -3.16
N ASN A 222 -22.57 19.85 -3.94
CA ASN A 222 -23.60 19.35 -4.88
C ASN A 222 -23.04 18.65 -6.14
N SER A 223 -21.82 18.11 -6.08
CA SER A 223 -21.23 17.38 -7.20
C SER A 223 -21.70 15.91 -7.22
N PRO A 224 -22.02 15.35 -8.39
CA PRO A 224 -22.33 13.91 -8.50
C PRO A 224 -21.08 13.02 -8.36
N TYR A 225 -19.89 13.60 -8.40
CA TYR A 225 -18.63 12.85 -8.32
C TYR A 225 -18.02 12.94 -6.93
N PRO A 226 -17.84 11.81 -6.20
CA PRO A 226 -17.28 11.79 -4.85
C PRO A 226 -15.95 12.54 -4.68
N HIS A 227 -15.02 12.42 -5.64
CA HIS A 227 -13.73 13.12 -5.59
C HIS A 227 -13.84 14.66 -5.63
N ILE A 228 -14.98 15.20 -6.06
CA ILE A 228 -15.30 16.64 -6.01
C ILE A 228 -16.23 16.95 -4.82
N ALA A 229 -17.24 16.11 -4.59
CA ALA A 229 -18.22 16.26 -3.52
C ALA A 229 -17.53 16.40 -2.14
N TYR A 230 -16.48 15.59 -1.92
CA TYR A 230 -15.69 15.56 -0.69
C TYR A 230 -14.33 16.26 -0.82
N ARG A 231 -14.12 17.10 -1.84
CA ARG A 231 -12.80 17.72 -2.12
C ARG A 231 -12.26 18.49 -0.93
N ASP A 232 -13.08 19.28 -0.24
CA ASP A 232 -12.65 20.08 0.92
C ASP A 232 -12.26 19.19 2.11
N TYR A 233 -13.01 18.10 2.32
CA TYR A 233 -12.66 17.09 3.33
C TYR A 233 -11.32 16.40 3.01
N ILE A 234 -11.15 15.92 1.78
CA ILE A 234 -9.96 15.18 1.36
C ILE A 234 -8.71 16.06 1.44
N ASN A 235 -8.85 17.30 1.00
CA ASN A 235 -7.78 18.28 0.95
C ASN A 235 -7.62 19.04 2.27
N SER A 236 -8.31 18.67 3.36
CA SER A 236 -8.05 19.28 4.66
C SER A 236 -6.62 18.95 5.15
N GLU A 237 -6.10 19.79 6.04
CA GLU A 237 -4.84 19.52 6.73
C GLU A 237 -5.00 18.32 7.70
N HIS A 238 -6.14 18.29 8.41
CA HIS A 238 -6.51 17.23 9.33
C HIS A 238 -7.86 16.60 8.95
N ARG A 239 -7.88 15.28 8.78
CA ARG A 239 -9.09 14.48 8.54
C ARG A 239 -9.48 13.81 9.86
N MET A 240 -10.40 14.43 10.61
CA MET A 240 -10.79 13.98 11.94
C MET A 240 -11.99 13.02 11.98
N GLU A 241 -12.60 12.69 10.82
CA GLU A 241 -13.75 11.79 10.78
C GLU A 241 -13.39 10.40 11.33
N GLN A 242 -14.26 9.91 12.22
CA GLN A 242 -14.12 8.60 12.85
C GLN A 242 -15.22 7.63 12.41
N VAL A 243 -16.29 8.11 11.77
CA VAL A 243 -17.42 7.29 11.34
C VAL A 243 -17.68 7.48 9.85
N TYR A 244 -17.74 6.38 9.13
CA TYR A 244 -18.01 6.35 7.70
C TYR A 244 -19.22 5.48 7.41
N GLU A 245 -19.98 5.84 6.40
CA GLU A 245 -21.04 5.02 5.83
C GLU A 245 -20.51 4.29 4.59
N ILE A 246 -20.89 3.03 4.44
CA ILE A 246 -20.58 2.24 3.26
C ILE A 246 -21.55 2.60 2.15
N VAL A 247 -21.03 2.95 0.98
CA VAL A 247 -21.85 3.31 -0.18
C VAL A 247 -22.02 2.11 -1.11
N GLU A 248 -20.93 1.39 -1.39
CA GLU A 248 -20.95 0.20 -2.23
C GLU A 248 -19.74 -0.69 -1.99
N PHE A 249 -19.85 -1.98 -2.31
CA PHE A 249 -18.73 -2.91 -2.32
C PHE A 249 -18.19 -3.15 -3.73
N PRO A 250 -16.86 -3.24 -3.89
CA PRO A 250 -16.24 -3.45 -5.19
C PRO A 250 -16.37 -4.91 -5.66
N ASN A 251 -16.66 -5.09 -6.94
CA ASN A 251 -16.52 -6.38 -7.61
C ASN A 251 -15.22 -6.40 -8.43
N ALA A 252 -14.12 -6.79 -7.79
CA ALA A 252 -12.83 -6.99 -8.46
C ALA A 252 -12.29 -8.37 -8.10
N GLU A 253 -12.07 -9.22 -9.10
CA GLU A 253 -11.65 -10.61 -8.89
C GLU A 253 -10.16 -10.74 -8.61
N ILE A 254 -9.34 -9.87 -9.21
CA ILE A 254 -7.88 -9.88 -9.08
C ILE A 254 -7.40 -8.55 -8.52
N THR A 255 -6.49 -8.61 -7.57
CA THR A 255 -5.73 -7.45 -7.09
C THR A 255 -4.50 -7.25 -7.98
N ASP A 256 -4.49 -6.16 -8.74
CA ASP A 256 -3.45 -5.86 -9.74
C ASP A 256 -2.10 -5.46 -9.13
N ARG A 257 -2.10 -4.83 -7.93
CA ARG A 257 -0.91 -4.34 -7.21
C ARG A 257 -0.92 -4.86 -5.76
N PRO A 258 -0.68 -6.17 -5.57
CA PRO A 258 -0.46 -6.72 -4.24
C PRO A 258 0.81 -6.15 -3.59
N LEU A 259 1.00 -6.44 -2.30
CA LEU A 259 2.32 -6.30 -1.71
C LEU A 259 3.25 -7.34 -2.35
N ASN A 260 4.32 -6.88 -2.99
CA ASN A 260 5.34 -7.76 -3.52
C ASN A 260 6.25 -8.33 -2.43
N TYR A 261 7.06 -9.34 -2.77
CA TYR A 261 7.98 -10.00 -1.86
C TYR A 261 8.85 -9.03 -1.05
N ASP A 262 9.44 -8.03 -1.73
CA ASP A 262 10.29 -7.02 -1.08
C ASP A 262 9.57 -6.26 0.04
N ASN A 263 8.24 -6.15 -0.06
CA ASN A 263 7.37 -5.38 0.81
C ASN A 263 6.56 -6.24 1.78
N LEU A 264 6.87 -7.53 1.98
CA LEU A 264 6.11 -8.40 2.90
C LEU A 264 6.46 -8.21 4.39
N THR A 265 7.47 -7.40 4.70
CA THR A 265 7.86 -7.02 6.07
C THR A 265 7.94 -5.52 6.21
N LYS A 266 7.82 -5.00 7.44
CA LYS A 266 8.17 -3.59 7.66
C LYS A 266 9.67 -3.36 7.41
N MET A 267 10.04 -2.12 7.13
CA MET A 267 11.46 -1.78 7.08
C MET A 267 12.11 -1.78 8.47
N ASN A 268 12.97 -2.76 8.72
CA ASN A 268 13.69 -2.91 9.99
C ASN A 268 14.90 -1.96 10.13
N PHE A 269 15.33 -1.30 9.04
CA PHE A 269 16.46 -0.36 9.06
C PHE A 269 16.27 0.89 9.94
N CYS A 270 15.03 1.20 10.35
CA CYS A 270 14.68 2.40 11.12
C CYS A 270 14.72 2.21 12.65
N LEU A 271 14.95 1.00 13.16
CA LEU A 271 14.97 0.70 14.62
C LEU A 271 16.22 1.23 15.38
N ARG A 272 17.01 2.14 14.78
CA ARG A 272 18.30 2.61 15.36
C ARG A 272 18.15 3.49 16.60
N GLU A 273 17.04 4.20 16.73
CA GLU A 273 16.99 5.40 17.56
C GLU A 273 16.60 5.14 19.03
N ASN A 274 16.15 3.93 19.39
CA ASN A 274 15.54 3.63 20.70
C ASN A 274 16.22 2.48 21.49
N GLY A 275 17.51 2.20 21.30
CA GLY A 275 18.21 1.14 22.05
C GLY A 275 17.82 -0.30 21.67
N GLN A 276 17.13 -0.49 20.55
CA GLN A 276 16.65 -1.79 20.04
C GLN A 276 17.60 -2.40 18.99
N SER A 277 18.91 -2.16 19.10
CA SER A 277 19.89 -2.64 18.11
C SER A 277 19.90 -4.16 17.98
N VAL A 278 19.85 -4.88 19.11
CA VAL A 278 19.85 -6.35 19.13
C VAL A 278 18.59 -6.91 18.48
N VAL A 279 17.41 -6.36 18.80
CA VAL A 279 16.13 -6.73 18.17
C VAL A 279 16.20 -6.53 16.66
N ARG A 280 16.74 -5.40 16.23
CA ARG A 280 16.91 -5.10 14.81
C ARG A 280 17.83 -6.11 14.12
N GLU A 281 18.99 -6.36 14.69
CA GLU A 281 19.98 -7.27 14.10
C GLU A 281 19.42 -8.68 13.99
N ALA A 282 18.79 -9.19 15.06
CA ALA A 282 18.08 -10.46 15.03
C ALA A 282 16.97 -10.48 13.96
N THR A 283 16.12 -9.45 13.92
CA THR A 283 15.04 -9.35 12.92
C THR A 283 15.60 -9.31 11.50
N MET A 284 16.67 -8.56 11.24
CA MET A 284 17.31 -8.51 9.92
C MET A 284 17.95 -9.85 9.54
N PHE A 285 18.50 -10.59 10.52
CA PHE A 285 19.07 -11.91 10.30
C PHE A 285 18.00 -12.92 9.85
N PHE A 286 16.80 -12.87 10.44
CA PHE A 286 15.70 -13.78 10.12
C PHE A 286 14.73 -13.25 9.06
N GLU A 287 14.88 -12.01 8.58
CA GLU A 287 13.93 -11.34 7.68
C GLU A 287 13.62 -12.14 6.41
N THR A 288 14.63 -12.77 5.81
CA THR A 288 14.43 -13.59 4.60
C THR A 288 13.48 -14.76 4.85
N LYS A 289 13.59 -15.43 6.00
CA LYS A 289 12.70 -16.55 6.35
C LYS A 289 11.26 -16.06 6.53
N ILE A 290 11.08 -14.94 7.23
CA ILE A 290 9.78 -14.30 7.43
C ILE A 290 9.13 -13.92 6.09
N LYS A 291 9.89 -13.30 5.18
CA LYS A 291 9.43 -12.97 3.83
C LYS A 291 9.05 -14.22 3.04
N ASN A 292 9.87 -15.26 3.09
CA ASN A 292 9.60 -16.54 2.43
C ASN A 292 8.29 -17.17 2.93
N ARG A 293 8.04 -17.20 4.25
CA ARG A 293 6.77 -17.72 4.82
C ARG A 293 5.57 -16.92 4.32
N ARG A 294 5.62 -15.59 4.43
CA ARG A 294 4.54 -14.71 3.98
C ARG A 294 4.29 -14.86 2.49
N PHE A 295 5.35 -14.94 1.69
CA PHE A 295 5.24 -15.16 0.26
C PHE A 295 4.59 -16.51 -0.06
N ALA A 296 5.02 -17.58 0.61
CA ALA A 296 4.42 -18.90 0.45
C ALA A 296 2.93 -18.92 0.81
N ILE A 297 2.53 -18.30 1.92
CA ILE A 297 1.11 -18.14 2.28
C ILE A 297 0.33 -17.50 1.12
N LEU A 298 0.81 -16.38 0.60
CA LEU A 298 0.15 -15.64 -0.48
C LEU A 298 0.10 -16.43 -1.78
N PHE A 299 1.20 -17.11 -2.11
CA PHE A 299 1.32 -17.92 -3.32
C PHE A 299 0.36 -19.11 -3.29
N LEU A 300 0.33 -19.87 -2.19
CA LEU A 300 -0.56 -21.02 -2.03
C LEU A 300 -2.03 -20.62 -2.00
N LEU A 301 -2.37 -19.49 -1.36
CA LEU A 301 -3.72 -18.93 -1.46
C LEU A 301 -4.07 -18.55 -2.91
N ASN A 302 -3.14 -17.98 -3.67
CA ASN A 302 -3.40 -17.65 -5.06
C ASN A 302 -3.59 -18.89 -5.94
N LEU A 303 -2.83 -19.97 -5.72
CA LEU A 303 -3.05 -21.25 -6.38
C LEU A 303 -4.45 -21.81 -6.07
N ALA A 304 -4.84 -21.81 -4.79
CA ALA A 304 -6.19 -22.25 -4.39
C ALA A 304 -7.30 -21.40 -5.05
N PHE A 305 -7.07 -20.09 -5.20
CA PHE A 305 -8.00 -19.21 -5.93
C PHE A 305 -8.14 -19.62 -7.40
N GLN A 306 -7.01 -19.82 -8.09
CA GLN A 306 -6.98 -20.20 -9.51
C GLN A 306 -7.72 -21.53 -9.75
N ASN A 307 -7.58 -22.48 -8.82
CA ASN A 307 -8.23 -23.79 -8.89
C ASN A 307 -9.63 -23.84 -8.25
N LYS A 308 -10.12 -22.71 -7.71
CA LYS A 308 -11.44 -22.58 -7.05
C LYS A 308 -11.59 -23.53 -5.85
N THR A 309 -10.50 -23.76 -5.13
CA THR A 309 -10.44 -24.62 -3.95
C THR A 309 -10.19 -23.81 -2.67
N ALA A 310 -10.04 -24.50 -1.55
CA ALA A 310 -9.60 -23.93 -0.28
C ALA A 310 -8.38 -24.72 0.19
N VAL A 311 -7.46 -24.04 0.87
CA VAL A 311 -6.24 -24.67 1.40
C VAL A 311 -6.36 -24.83 2.91
N ALA A 312 -6.03 -26.01 3.45
CA ALA A 312 -6.00 -26.18 4.90
C ALA A 312 -4.77 -25.48 5.49
N LEU A 313 -4.93 -24.84 6.65
CA LEU A 313 -3.80 -24.20 7.35
C LEU A 313 -2.69 -25.21 7.69
N SER A 314 -3.08 -26.45 8.02
CA SER A 314 -2.14 -27.56 8.24
C SER A 314 -1.26 -27.81 7.02
N ASP A 315 -1.84 -27.76 5.82
CA ASP A 315 -1.14 -28.11 4.60
C ASP A 315 -0.12 -27.02 4.24
N ILE A 316 -0.45 -25.75 4.49
CA ILE A 316 0.52 -24.64 4.41
C ILE A 316 1.69 -24.90 5.36
N ILE A 317 1.42 -25.25 6.63
CA ILE A 317 2.46 -25.50 7.63
C ILE A 317 3.34 -26.69 7.21
N ASP A 318 2.75 -27.75 6.68
CA ASP A 318 3.47 -28.94 6.22
C ASP A 318 4.41 -28.61 5.05
N VAL A 319 3.94 -27.82 4.07
CA VAL A 319 4.78 -27.31 2.97
C VAL A 319 5.98 -26.52 3.50
N LEU A 320 5.78 -25.62 4.46
CA LEU A 320 6.88 -24.82 5.03
C LEU A 320 7.89 -25.68 5.79
N LYS A 321 7.46 -26.82 6.37
CA LYS A 321 8.32 -27.76 7.08
C LYS A 321 9.16 -28.64 6.16
N GLU A 322 8.81 -28.77 4.88
CA GLU A 322 9.63 -29.53 3.91
C GLU A 322 11.00 -28.85 3.66
N ASP A 323 11.07 -27.52 3.77
CA ASP A 323 12.34 -26.77 3.75
C ASP A 323 12.45 -25.78 4.92
N LYS A 324 12.64 -26.36 6.11
CA LYS A 324 12.81 -25.60 7.36
C LYS A 324 13.91 -24.54 7.27
N GLY A 325 14.97 -24.82 6.51
CA GLY A 325 16.09 -23.91 6.33
C GLY A 325 15.67 -22.59 5.69
N LYS A 326 14.70 -22.61 4.77
CA LYS A 326 14.19 -21.42 4.07
C LYS A 326 13.04 -20.72 4.76
N PHE A 327 12.18 -21.45 5.47
CA PHE A 327 10.91 -20.92 5.95
C PHE A 327 10.84 -20.82 7.47
N VAL A 328 11.47 -21.73 8.23
CA VAL A 328 11.20 -21.85 9.66
C VAL A 328 12.29 -21.15 10.49
N VAL A 329 11.85 -20.25 11.37
CA VAL A 329 12.73 -19.59 12.37
C VAL A 329 12.72 -20.40 13.66
N SER A 330 11.54 -20.60 14.27
CA SER A 330 11.31 -21.50 15.41
C SER A 330 10.30 -22.58 15.00
N GLU A 331 10.59 -23.86 15.29
CA GLU A 331 9.64 -24.96 15.07
C GLU A 331 8.56 -25.00 16.15
N GLU A 332 8.92 -24.64 17.39
CA GLU A 332 8.04 -24.71 18.56
C GLU A 332 6.84 -23.75 18.40
N ASP A 333 7.10 -22.56 17.87
CA ASP A 333 6.10 -21.49 17.72
C ASP A 333 5.50 -21.41 16.31
N LEU A 334 5.84 -22.35 15.41
CA LEU A 334 5.53 -22.22 13.99
C LEU A 334 4.02 -22.13 13.74
N GLU A 335 3.22 -22.96 14.39
CA GLU A 335 1.77 -22.99 14.17
C GLU A 335 1.09 -21.70 14.62
N GLU A 336 1.46 -21.17 15.80
CA GLU A 336 0.98 -19.88 16.29
C GLU A 336 1.44 -18.74 15.39
N THR A 337 2.71 -18.77 14.98
CA THR A 337 3.30 -17.79 14.07
C THR A 337 2.54 -17.75 12.75
N ILE A 338 2.32 -18.90 12.09
CA ILE A 338 1.59 -18.96 10.83
C ILE A 338 0.13 -18.54 11.03
N SER A 339 -0.52 -18.93 12.13
CA SER A 339 -1.89 -18.53 12.45
C SER A 339 -2.07 -17.01 12.57
N SER A 340 -1.01 -16.29 12.97
CA SER A 340 -0.96 -14.83 12.95
C SER A 340 -0.53 -14.28 11.58
N GLU A 341 0.45 -14.89 10.92
CA GLU A 341 1.01 -14.42 9.65
C GLU A 341 0.04 -14.55 8.48
N ILE A 342 -0.96 -15.45 8.52
CA ILE A 342 -1.98 -15.55 7.46
C ILE A 342 -2.73 -14.23 7.23
N GLU A 343 -2.79 -13.34 8.22
CA GLU A 343 -3.40 -12.01 8.07
C GLU A 343 -2.65 -11.10 7.08
N ILE A 344 -1.42 -11.47 6.67
CA ILE A 344 -0.73 -10.81 5.54
C ILE A 344 -1.55 -10.87 4.25
N ALA A 345 -2.42 -11.89 4.09
CA ALA A 345 -3.30 -12.06 2.95
C ALA A 345 -4.21 -10.85 2.71
N PHE A 346 -4.74 -10.25 3.79
CA PHE A 346 -5.58 -9.05 3.70
C PHE A 346 -4.75 -7.87 3.21
N MET A 347 -3.53 -7.71 3.72
CA MET A 347 -2.62 -6.64 3.29
C MET A 347 -2.16 -6.81 1.84
N ALA A 348 -1.96 -8.03 1.37
CA ALA A 348 -1.60 -8.29 -0.02
C ALA A 348 -2.80 -8.19 -0.98
N GLY A 349 -4.04 -8.21 -0.47
CA GLY A 349 -5.25 -8.13 -1.29
C GLY A 349 -5.78 -9.47 -1.77
N ILE A 350 -5.47 -10.57 -1.07
CA ILE A 350 -6.06 -11.90 -1.25
C ILE A 350 -6.85 -12.32 0.00
N PRO A 351 -7.89 -11.56 0.39
CA PRO A 351 -8.67 -11.94 1.56
C PRO A 351 -9.32 -13.31 1.39
N TYR A 352 -9.53 -14.00 2.51
CA TYR A 352 -10.09 -15.36 2.54
C TYR A 352 -11.24 -15.48 3.53
N ILE A 353 -12.10 -16.47 3.29
CA ILE A 353 -13.11 -16.94 4.24
C ILE A 353 -12.51 -18.10 5.01
N ARG A 354 -12.61 -18.03 6.34
CA ARG A 354 -12.24 -19.14 7.24
C ARG A 354 -13.38 -20.16 7.29
N ARG A 355 -13.09 -21.43 7.06
CA ARG A 355 -14.05 -22.54 7.16
C ARG A 355 -13.47 -23.65 8.01
N TYR A 356 -14.21 -24.10 9.02
CA TYR A 356 -13.82 -25.27 9.80
C TYR A 356 -14.50 -26.52 9.21
N MET A 357 -13.71 -27.47 8.73
CA MET A 357 -14.19 -28.74 8.19
C MET A 357 -13.34 -29.87 8.75
N ASN A 358 -13.98 -30.93 9.27
CA ASN A 358 -13.29 -32.10 9.84
C ASN A 358 -12.21 -31.74 10.88
N GLY A 359 -12.47 -30.74 11.72
CA GLY A 359 -11.53 -30.28 12.75
C GLY A 359 -10.34 -29.45 12.23
N LYS A 360 -10.24 -29.18 10.92
CA LYS A 360 -9.19 -28.36 10.32
C LYS A 360 -9.73 -27.00 9.88
N LEU A 361 -8.89 -25.96 10.01
CA LEU A 361 -9.15 -24.64 9.45
C LEU A 361 -8.75 -24.62 7.96
N TYR A 362 -9.70 -24.32 7.09
CA TYR A 362 -9.51 -24.08 5.67
C TYR A 362 -9.64 -22.58 5.37
N LEU A 363 -8.76 -22.12 4.48
CA LEU A 363 -8.72 -20.76 3.98
C LEU A 363 -9.21 -20.79 2.52
N GLN A 364 -10.38 -20.22 2.27
CA GLN A 364 -10.91 -20.08 0.93
C GLN A 364 -10.66 -18.65 0.43
N PRO A 365 -9.73 -18.43 -0.50
CA PRO A 365 -9.48 -17.10 -1.05
C PRO A 365 -10.70 -16.60 -1.82
N THR A 366 -10.99 -15.31 -1.68
CA THR A 366 -12.14 -14.65 -2.35
C THR A 366 -11.73 -13.88 -3.59
N LYS A 367 -10.43 -13.66 -3.77
CA LYS A 367 -9.81 -12.92 -4.87
C LYS A 367 -8.46 -13.53 -5.21
N GLY A 368 -7.99 -13.30 -6.42
CA GLY A 368 -6.64 -13.62 -6.87
C GLY A 368 -5.69 -12.44 -6.77
N LEU A 369 -4.41 -12.72 -6.98
CA LEU A 369 -3.34 -11.75 -7.09
C LEU A 369 -2.74 -11.77 -8.49
N ASN A 370 -2.26 -10.61 -8.93
CA ASN A 370 -1.30 -10.56 -10.02
C ASN A 370 0.04 -11.15 -9.54
N LEU A 371 0.37 -12.37 -9.96
CA LEU A 371 1.59 -13.07 -9.55
C LEU A 371 2.86 -12.35 -10.00
N ASP A 372 2.88 -11.77 -11.20
CA ASP A 372 4.05 -11.04 -11.72
C ASP A 372 4.46 -9.90 -10.78
N GLU A 373 3.48 -9.27 -10.12
CA GLU A 373 3.74 -8.22 -9.14
C GLU A 373 4.09 -8.77 -7.76
N LEU A 374 3.45 -9.87 -7.33
CA LEU A 374 3.76 -10.53 -6.06
C LEU A 374 5.23 -11.02 -6.02
N GLU A 375 5.70 -11.60 -7.12
CA GLU A 375 7.01 -12.22 -7.25
C GLU A 375 8.18 -11.23 -7.35
N VAL A 376 7.92 -9.92 -7.49
CA VAL A 376 8.99 -8.91 -7.57
C VAL A 376 9.86 -8.94 -6.30
N GLY A 377 11.11 -9.37 -6.47
CA GLY A 377 12.10 -9.48 -5.41
C GLY A 377 12.20 -10.88 -4.77
N ALA A 378 11.31 -11.81 -5.11
CA ALA A 378 11.32 -13.16 -4.57
C ALA A 378 12.52 -13.98 -5.09
N PRO A 379 13.19 -14.78 -4.24
CA PRO A 379 14.22 -15.71 -4.67
C PRO A 379 13.65 -16.77 -5.63
N GLN A 380 14.33 -17.02 -6.75
CA GLN A 380 13.87 -17.95 -7.78
C GLN A 380 13.73 -19.39 -7.26
N ASP A 381 14.59 -19.80 -6.34
CA ASP A 381 14.54 -21.10 -5.69
C ASP A 381 13.31 -21.26 -4.80
N VAL A 382 12.82 -20.19 -4.17
CA VAL A 382 11.56 -20.19 -3.41
C VAL A 382 10.36 -20.31 -4.36
N ILE A 383 10.36 -19.58 -5.47
CA ILE A 383 9.31 -19.69 -6.51
C ILE A 383 9.27 -21.11 -7.07
N ASN A 384 10.43 -21.66 -7.45
CA ASN A 384 10.54 -23.01 -8.01
C ASN A 384 10.12 -24.10 -7.01
N PHE A 385 10.37 -23.90 -5.72
CA PHE A 385 9.90 -24.79 -4.66
C PHE A 385 8.36 -24.77 -4.59
N LEU A 386 7.75 -23.60 -4.54
CA LEU A 386 6.29 -23.47 -4.40
C LEU A 386 5.51 -23.92 -5.65
N ASN A 387 6.11 -23.80 -6.84
CA ASN A 387 5.53 -24.29 -8.10
C ASN A 387 5.35 -25.82 -8.16
N GLN A 388 5.90 -26.58 -7.20
CA GLN A 388 5.74 -28.03 -7.14
C GLN A 388 4.40 -28.46 -6.54
N TYR A 389 3.69 -27.54 -5.87
CA TYR A 389 2.42 -27.83 -5.23
C TYR A 389 1.23 -27.44 -6.12
N SER A 390 0.16 -28.24 -6.04
CA SER A 390 -1.12 -27.97 -6.70
C SER A 390 -2.24 -28.13 -5.66
N TYR A 391 -3.12 -27.13 -5.57
CA TYR A 391 -4.27 -27.10 -4.64
C TYR A 391 -5.60 -27.02 -5.36
#